data_AF-A0A259CCL9-F1
#
_entry.id   AF-A0A259CCL9-F1
#
_cell.length_a   1.000
_cell.length_b   1.000
_cell.length_c   1.000
_cell.angle_alpha   90.00
_cell.angle_beta   90.00
_cell.angle_gamma   90.00
#
_symmetry.space_group_name_H-M   'P 1'
#
loop_
_entity.id
_entity.type
_entity.pdbx_description
1 polymer ?
#
loop_
_entity_poly.entity_id
_entity_poly.type
_entity_poly.pdbx_seq_one_letter_code
_entity_poly.pdbx_strand_id
1 'polypeptide(L)' 'AGALTVLNERERRIFEARRLAEDPVTLEELAAEFGVSRERVRQIEVRAFEKVQKAVVDRVRALEEPEVETV' A
#
# COMPACT_ATOMS: atom_id res chain seq x y z
N ALA A 1 -7.88 12.66 1.19
CA ALA A 1 -6.96 11.74 0.48
C ALA A 1 -6.88 10.41 1.23
N GLY A 2 -6.99 9.27 0.55
CA GLY A 2 -6.93 7.92 1.17
C GLY A 2 -5.49 7.46 1.43
N ALA A 3 -5.27 6.52 2.35
CA ALA A 3 -3.93 5.99 2.68
C ALA A 3 -3.17 5.42 1.47
N LEU A 4 -3.85 5.10 0.36
CA LEU A 4 -3.22 4.62 -0.86
C LEU A 4 -2.42 5.71 -1.62
N THR A 5 -2.61 7.00 -1.33
CA THR A 5 -1.91 8.08 -2.06
C THR A 5 -0.40 8.11 -1.81
N VAL A 6 0.11 7.40 -0.79
CA VAL A 6 1.56 7.29 -0.53
C VAL A 6 2.26 6.26 -1.44
N LEU A 7 1.48 5.48 -2.20
CA LEU A 7 2.01 4.49 -3.14
C LEU A 7 2.26 5.11 -4.51
N ASN A 8 3.39 4.77 -5.13
CA ASN A 8 3.57 5.03 -6.56
C ASN A 8 2.69 4.09 -7.40
N GLU A 9 2.59 4.34 -8.70
CA GLU A 9 1.71 3.59 -9.60
C GLU A 9 1.96 2.07 -9.57
N ARG A 10 3.23 1.67 -9.55
CA ARG A 10 3.63 0.26 -9.53
C ARG A 10 3.33 -0.41 -8.20
N GLU A 11 3.61 0.26 -7.09
CA GLU A 11 3.28 -0.20 -5.74
C GLU A 11 1.76 -0.33 -5.56
N ARG A 12 1.02 0.67 -6.03
CA ARG A 12 -0.44 0.68 -6.00
C ARG A 12 -1.02 -0.48 -6.79
N ARG A 13 -0.58 -0.68 -8.03
CA ARG A 13 -1.06 -1.78 -8.89
C ARG A 13 -0.83 -3.15 -8.24
N ILE A 14 0.36 -3.40 -7.67
CA ILE A 14 0.66 -4.65 -6.97
C ILE A 14 -0.19 -4.80 -5.71
N PHE A 15 -0.33 -3.72 -4.92
CA PHE A 15 -1.09 -3.74 -3.67
C PHE A 15 -2.59 -4.00 -3.92
N GLU A 16 -3.19 -3.28 -4.87
CA GLU A 16 -4.60 -3.45 -5.25
C GLU A 16 -4.85 -4.87 -5.77
N ALA A 17 -4.02 -5.35 -6.71
CA ALA A 17 -4.16 -6.68 -7.32
C ALA A 17 -4.04 -7.84 -6.33
N ARG A 18 -3.27 -7.67 -5.24
CA ARG A 18 -3.00 -8.75 -4.28
C ARG A 18 -3.77 -8.69 -2.98
N ARG A 19 -4.20 -7.49 -2.57
CA ARG A 19 -4.82 -7.28 -1.25
C ARG A 19 -6.24 -6.75 -1.31
N LEU A 20 -6.63 -6.10 -2.40
CA LEU A 20 -7.95 -5.45 -2.52
C LEU A 20 -8.83 -6.09 -3.61
N ALA A 21 -8.27 -6.94 -4.47
CA ALA A 21 -9.02 -7.71 -5.45
C ALA A 21 -9.73 -8.91 -4.80
N GLU A 22 -10.93 -9.25 -5.28
CA GLU A 22 -11.68 -10.45 -4.86
C GLU A 22 -10.92 -11.73 -5.20
N ASP A 23 -10.30 -11.76 -6.39
CA ASP A 23 -9.41 -12.82 -6.86
C ASP A 23 -7.97 -12.27 -6.95
N PRO A 24 -7.11 -12.54 -5.94
CA PRO A 24 -5.77 -11.98 -5.91
C PRO A 24 -4.87 -12.52 -7.02
N VAL A 25 -4.22 -11.62 -7.75
CA VAL A 25 -3.25 -11.97 -8.80
C VAL A 25 -1.98 -12.57 -8.16
N THR A 26 -1.41 -13.60 -8.79
CA THR A 26 -0.18 -14.24 -8.29
C THR A 26 1.04 -13.33 -8.46
N LEU A 27 2.11 -13.62 -7.70
CA LEU A 27 3.36 -12.88 -7.86
C LEU A 27 4.02 -13.17 -9.22
N GLU A 28 3.83 -14.37 -9.76
CA GLU A 28 4.30 -14.80 -11.08
C GLU A 28 3.63 -14.00 -12.21
N GLU A 29 2.32 -13.81 -12.16
CA GLU A 29 1.58 -13.04 -13.17
C GLU A 29 1.99 -11.56 -13.14
N LEU A 30 2.12 -10.97 -11.95
CA LEU A 30 2.61 -9.59 -11.81
C LEU A 30 4.08 -9.47 -12.24
N ALA A 31 4.90 -10.49 -11.99
CA ALA A 31 6.29 -10.50 -12.42
C ALA A 31 6.39 -10.48 -13.95
N ALA A 32 5.53 -11.23 -14.63
CA ALA A 32 5.39 -11.19 -16.08
C ALA A 32 4.86 -9.83 -16.58
N GLU A 33 3.82 -9.27 -15.95
CA GLU A 33 3.24 -7.95 -16.29
C GLU A 33 4.30 -6.84 -16.25
N PHE A 34 5.17 -6.84 -15.24
CA PHE A 34 6.18 -5.79 -15.06
C PHE A 34 7.57 -6.14 -15.59
N GLY A 35 7.76 -7.30 -16.22
CA GLY A 35 9.06 -7.75 -16.73
C GLY A 35 10.16 -7.83 -15.65
N VAL A 36 9.83 -8.28 -14.45
CA VAL A 36 10.78 -8.44 -13.33
C VAL A 36 10.69 -9.82 -12.70
N SER A 37 11.59 -10.13 -11.76
CA SER A 37 11.51 -11.37 -11.00
C SER A 37 10.34 -11.38 -10.01
N ARG A 38 9.87 -12.59 -9.69
CA ARG A 38 8.87 -12.82 -8.63
C ARG A 38 9.29 -12.20 -7.29
N GLU A 39 10.56 -12.37 -6.91
CA GLU A 39 11.08 -11.79 -5.67
C GLU A 39 11.06 -10.26 -5.71
N ARG A 40 11.28 -9.65 -6.88
CA ARG A 40 11.15 -8.19 -7.01
C ARG A 40 9.73 -7.72 -6.75
N VAL A 41 8.72 -8.43 -7.26
CA VAL A 41 7.31 -8.11 -6.96
C VAL A 41 7.02 -8.27 -5.48
N ARG A 42 7.49 -9.36 -4.85
CA ARG A 42 7.35 -9.59 -3.40
C ARG A 42 7.94 -8.44 -2.57
N GLN A 43 9.14 -7.98 -2.91
CA GLN A 43 9.76 -6.83 -2.25
C GLN A 43 8.94 -5.55 -2.38
N ILE A 44 8.35 -5.32 -3.57
CA ILE A 44 7.49 -4.17 -3.80
C ILE A 44 6.20 -4.29 -3.00
N GLU A 45 5.58 -5.48 -2.94
CA GLU A 45 4.38 -5.74 -2.13
C GLU A 45 4.61 -5.43 -0.65
N VAL A 46 5.72 -5.92 -0.07
CA VAL A 46 6.06 -5.68 1.34
C VAL A 46 6.23 -4.18 1.60
N ARG A 47 6.99 -3.47 0.77
CA ARG A 47 7.20 -2.02 0.92
C ARG A 47 5.91 -1.22 0.77
N ALA A 48 5.05 -1.61 -0.18
CA ALA A 48 3.74 -0.98 -0.35
C ALA A 48 2.87 -1.18 0.90
N PHE A 49 2.86 -2.39 1.47
CA PHE A 49 2.13 -2.68 2.70
C PHE A 49 2.63 -1.84 3.88
N GLU A 50 3.93 -1.75 4.10
CA GLU A 50 4.53 -0.92 5.15
C GLU A 50 4.15 0.56 5.02
N LYS A 51 4.19 1.09 3.79
CA LYS A 51 3.76 2.47 3.50
C LYS A 51 2.29 2.72 3.84
N VAL A 52 1.40 1.83 3.42
CA VAL A 52 -0.04 1.94 3.71
C VAL A 52 -0.30 1.80 5.20
N GLN A 53 0.32 0.82 5.87
CA GLN A 53 0.19 0.62 7.31
C GLN A 53 0.59 1.89 8.07
N LYS A 54 1.75 2.47 7.74
CA LYS A 54 2.21 3.72 8.34
C LYS A 54 1.21 4.85 8.12
N ALA A 55 0.76 5.06 6.88
CA ALA A 55 -0.19 6.11 6.55
C ALA A 55 -1.54 5.94 7.27
N VAL A 56 -1.99 4.70 7.50
CA VAL A 56 -3.19 4.42 8.29
C VAL A 56 -2.97 4.74 9.77
N VAL A 57 -1.85 4.29 10.36
CA VAL A 57 -1.53 4.56 11.77
C VAL A 57 -1.40 6.07 12.03
N ASP A 58 -0.67 6.78 11.18
CA ASP A 58 -0.48 8.24 11.30
C ASP A 58 -1.84 8.96 11.22
N ARG A 59 -2.74 8.49 10.35
CA ARG A 59 -4.07 9.07 10.18
C ARG A 59 -5.00 8.73 11.35
N VAL A 60 -4.92 7.53 11.91
CA VAL A 60 -5.70 7.16 13.12
C VAL A 60 -5.24 8.03 14.29
N ARG A 61 -3.93 8.18 14.52
CA ARG A 61 -3.39 9.06 15.56
C ARG A 61 -3.88 10.51 15.40
N ALA A 62 -3.86 11.04 14.17
CA ALA A 62 -4.34 12.39 13.89
C ALA A 62 -5.85 12.59 14.14
N LEU A 63 -6.65 11.52 14.17
CA LEU A 63 -8.07 11.57 14.55
C LEU A 63 -8.27 11.48 16.07
N GLU A 64 -7.30 10.91 16.80
CA GLU A 64 -7.35 10.71 18.26
C GLU A 64 -6.80 11.92 19.04
N GLU A 65 -6.03 12.80 18.41
CA GLU A 65 -5.61 14.09 18.97
C GLU A 65 -6.59 15.18 18.51
N PRO A 66 -7.67 15.49 19.26
CA PRO A 66 -8.39 16.73 19.00
C PRO A 66 -7.41 17.88 19.23
N GLU A 67 -7.40 18.81 18.29
CA GLU A 67 -6.77 20.13 18.41
C GLU A 67 -7.05 20.64 19.82
N VAL A 68 -6.02 20.71 20.67
CA VAL A 68 -6.15 21.22 22.02
C VAL A 68 -6.69 22.63 21.84
N GLU A 69 -7.94 22.82 22.24
CA GLU A 69 -8.65 24.09 22.28
C GLU A 69 -7.73 25.10 22.95
N THR A 70 -7.12 25.95 22.15
CA THR A 70 -6.30 27.06 22.63
C THR A 70 -7.27 28.10 23.16
N VAL A 71 -7.66 27.91 24.42
CA VAL A 71 -8.32 28.92 25.26
C VAL A 71 -7.27 29.91 25.77
#